data_AF-A0A4W6C0V1-F1
#
_entry.id   AF-A0A4W6C0V1-F1
#
_cell.length_a   1.000
_cell.length_b   1.000
_cell.length_c   1.000
_cell.angle_alpha   90.00
_cell.angle_beta   90.00
_cell.angle_gamma   90.00
#
_symmetry.space_group_name_H-M   'P 1'
#
loop_
_entity.id
_entity.type
_entity.pdbx_description
1 polymer ?
#
loop_
_entity_poly.entity_id
_entity_poly.type
_entity_poly.pdbx_seq_one_letter_code
_entity_poly.pdbx_strand_id
1 'polypeptide(L)'
;MSCAIDNNSKPKSMSRAKGWTTEVENLFRFQQAGYRDELEYIQVKQGALIDKWPETGFVKKLQRRDNTFYYTAGKENVWTATSKK
;
A
#
# COMPACT_ATOMS: atom_id res chain seq x y z
N MET A 1 -21.33 -8.58 -19.73
CA MET A 1 -19.95 -8.58 -19.18
C MET A 1 -19.87 -7.54 -18.08
N SER A 2 -20.44 -7.84 -16.91
CA SER A 2 -20.27 -7.03 -15.70
C SER A 2 -19.31 -7.81 -14.80
N CYS A 3 -18.07 -7.34 -14.69
CA CYS A 3 -17.21 -7.80 -13.61
C CYS A 3 -17.79 -7.19 -12.32
N ALA A 4 -18.71 -7.91 -11.69
CA ALA A 4 -19.02 -7.64 -10.29
C ALA A 4 -17.68 -7.78 -9.56
N ILE A 5 -17.19 -6.67 -9.01
CA ILE A 5 -16.07 -6.70 -8.09
C ILE A 5 -16.65 -7.35 -6.85
N ASP A 6 -16.57 -8.68 -6.77
CA ASP A 6 -16.71 -9.39 -5.51
C ASP A 6 -15.61 -8.82 -4.60
N ASN A 7 -15.99 -7.82 -3.80
CA ASN A 7 -15.15 -7.12 -2.82
C ASN A 7 -14.64 -8.05 -1.70
N ASN A 8 -14.83 -9.37 -1.84
CA ASN A 8 -14.32 -10.43 -0.98
C ASN A 8 -13.43 -11.42 -1.75
N SER A 9 -13.01 -11.05 -2.97
CA SER A 9 -12.09 -11.85 -3.77
C SER A 9 -10.73 -11.89 -3.09
N LYS A 10 -10.45 -13.05 -2.50
CA LYS A 10 -9.11 -13.38 -2.02
C LYS A 10 -8.16 -13.44 -3.23
N PRO A 11 -6.91 -12.99 -3.09
CA PRO A 11 -5.97 -12.97 -4.19
C PRO A 11 -5.73 -14.42 -4.63
N LYS A 12 -5.76 -14.64 -5.95
CA LYS A 12 -5.60 -15.99 -6.52
C LYS A 12 -4.15 -16.49 -6.44
N SER A 13 -3.19 -15.58 -6.55
CA SER A 13 -1.76 -15.86 -6.51
C SER A 13 -0.99 -14.63 -6.02
N MET A 14 0.28 -14.84 -5.65
CA MET A 14 1.20 -13.77 -5.26
C MET A 14 2.47 -13.88 -6.12
N SER A 15 2.87 -12.76 -6.72
CA SER A 15 4.11 -12.63 -7.48
C SER A 15 5.04 -11.66 -6.78
N ARG A 16 6.35 -11.92 -6.82
CA ARG A 16 7.35 -10.98 -6.29
C ARG A 16 7.59 -9.85 -7.28
N ALA A 17 7.68 -8.62 -6.76
CA ALA A 17 8.05 -7.46 -7.57
C ALA A 17 9.46 -7.64 -8.15
N LYS A 18 9.62 -7.28 -9.43
CA LYS A 18 10.90 -7.35 -10.15
C LYS A 18 11.71 -6.06 -10.08
N GLY A 19 11.07 -4.95 -9.72
CA GLY A 19 11.69 -3.63 -9.60
C GLY A 19 10.91 -2.76 -8.63
N TRP A 20 11.52 -1.65 -8.22
CA TRP A 20 10.87 -0.65 -7.37
C TRP A 20 10.12 0.33 -8.26
N THR A 21 8.79 0.28 -8.21
CA THR A 21 7.91 1.22 -8.91
C THR A 21 7.01 1.90 -7.90
N THR A 22 6.31 2.95 -8.32
CA THR A 22 5.36 3.67 -7.45
C THR A 22 4.24 2.77 -6.92
N GLU A 23 3.79 1.81 -7.74
CA GLU A 23 2.82 0.79 -7.34
C GLU A 23 3.41 -0.14 -6.27
N VAL A 24 4.65 -0.61 -6.45
CA VAL A 24 5.33 -1.50 -5.50
C VAL A 24 5.60 -0.80 -4.18
N GLU A 25 6.00 0.48 -4.21
CA GLU A 25 6.17 1.31 -3.01
C GLU A 25 4.85 1.44 -2.24
N ASN A 26 3.74 1.72 -2.94
CA ASN A 26 2.43 1.81 -2.30
C ASN A 26 1.99 0.47 -1.72
N LEU A 27 2.13 -0.64 -2.47
CA LEU A 27 1.86 -1.99 -1.98
C LEU A 27 2.70 -2.32 -0.74
N PHE A 28 3.98 -1.97 -0.75
CA PHE A 28 4.87 -2.13 0.41
C PHE A 28 4.34 -1.38 1.63
N ARG A 29 3.89 -0.13 1.48
CA ARG A 29 3.31 0.66 2.58
C ARG A 29 2.04 0.04 3.15
N PHE A 30 1.15 -0.47 2.29
CA PHE A 30 -0.04 -1.20 2.73
C PHE A 30 0.36 -2.44 3.53
N GLN A 31 1.32 -3.22 3.02
CA GLN A 31 1.82 -4.44 3.67
C GLN A 31 2.45 -4.15 5.03
N GLN A 32 3.27 -3.09 5.15
CA GLN A 32 3.83 -2.65 6.44
C GLN A 32 2.74 -2.27 7.45
N ALA A 33 1.65 -1.67 7.00
CA ALA A 33 0.50 -1.34 7.84
C ALA A 33 -0.38 -2.55 8.21
N GLY A 34 -0.14 -3.72 7.62
CA GLY A 34 -0.92 -4.95 7.86
C GLY A 34 -2.10 -5.15 6.91
N TYR A 35 -2.03 -4.54 5.72
CA TYR A 35 -2.99 -4.68 4.63
C TYR A 35 -2.30 -5.23 3.40
N ARG A 36 -3.00 -6.04 2.59
CA ARG A 36 -2.43 -6.60 1.36
C ARG A 36 -2.26 -5.54 0.28
N ASP A 37 -3.27 -4.69 0.13
CA ASP A 37 -3.39 -3.68 -0.91
C ASP A 37 -4.37 -2.56 -0.49
N GLU A 38 -4.56 -1.59 -1.40
CA GLU A 38 -5.51 -0.49 -1.24
C GLU A 38 -6.95 -0.95 -1.06
N LEU A 39 -7.36 -2.02 -1.75
CA LEU A 39 -8.74 -2.54 -1.70
C LEU A 39 -9.05 -3.12 -0.33
N GLU A 40 -8.14 -3.92 0.24
CA GLU A 40 -8.32 -4.48 1.58
C GLU A 40 -8.39 -3.36 2.63
N TYR A 41 -7.57 -2.31 2.49
CA TYR A 41 -7.64 -1.15 3.38
C TYR A 41 -9.01 -0.47 3.33
N ILE A 42 -9.49 -0.16 2.12
CA ILE A 42 -10.80 0.47 1.90
C ILE A 42 -11.92 -0.41 2.46
N GLN A 43 -11.85 -1.73 2.27
CA GLN A 43 -12.84 -2.65 2.80
C GLN A 43 -12.83 -2.70 4.33
N VAL A 44 -11.66 -2.88 4.96
CA VAL A 44 -11.54 -2.97 6.43
C VAL A 44 -11.94 -1.66 7.10
N LYS A 45 -11.64 -0.52 6.48
CA LYS A 45 -11.94 0.82 7.00
C LYS A 45 -13.22 1.42 6.40
N GLN A 46 -14.09 0.60 5.80
CA GLN A 46 -15.42 0.99 5.32
C GLN A 46 -15.43 2.22 4.41
N GLY A 47 -14.53 2.28 3.43
CA GLY A 47 -14.46 3.40 2.48
C GLY A 47 -13.57 4.56 2.92
N ALA A 48 -12.69 4.37 3.92
CA ALA A 48 -11.83 5.44 4.39
C ALA A 48 -10.97 6.06 3.29
N LEU A 49 -10.89 7.39 3.28
CA LEU A 49 -10.01 8.14 2.40
C LEU A 49 -8.54 7.85 2.73
N ILE A 50 -7.77 7.54 1.69
CA ILE A 50 -6.32 7.36 1.79
C ILE A 50 -5.68 8.71 1.50
N ASP A 51 -5.00 9.28 2.50
CA ASP A 51 -4.20 10.48 2.31
C ASP A 51 -2.95 10.11 1.49
N LYS A 52 -2.76 10.74 0.34
CA LYS A 52 -1.63 10.54 -0.57
C LYS A 52 -0.86 11.85 -0.73
N TRP A 53 0.46 11.77 -0.85
CA TRP A 53 1.27 12.94 -1.15
C TRP A 53 0.94 13.47 -2.56
N PRO A 54 0.69 14.78 -2.74
CA PRO A 54 0.24 15.31 -4.04
C PRO A 54 1.32 15.23 -5.13
N GLU A 55 2.61 15.29 -4.75
CA GLU A 55 3.71 15.28 -5.70
C GLU A 55 4.05 13.88 -6.21
N THR A 56 4.04 12.87 -5.33
CA THR A 56 4.49 11.51 -5.65
C THR A 56 3.36 10.49 -5.77
N GLY A 57 2.16 10.82 -5.28
CA GLY A 57 1.04 9.89 -5.20
C GLY A 57 1.25 8.76 -4.17
N PHE A 58 2.28 8.87 -3.32
CA PHE A 58 2.54 7.86 -2.29
C PHE A 58 1.57 7.99 -1.14
N VAL A 59 1.15 6.85 -0.60
CA VAL A 59 0.37 6.80 0.64
C VAL A 59 1.11 7.58 1.72
N LYS A 60 0.45 8.51 2.38
CA LYS A 60 1.03 9.37 3.42
C LYS A 60 0.70 8.86 4.82
N LYS A 61 -0.55 8.44 5.02
CA LYS A 61 -1.08 8.00 6.30
C LYS A 61 -2.00 6.79 6.13
N LEU A 62 -1.78 5.76 6.95
CA LEU A 62 -2.65 4.59 7.06
C LEU A 62 -3.04 4.38 8.51
N GLN A 63 -4.31 4.05 8.77
CA GLN A 63 -4.72 3.56 10.08
C GLN A 63 -4.58 2.04 10.11
N ARG A 64 -3.84 1.49 11.07
CA ARG A 64 -3.67 0.05 11.27
C ARG A 64 -4.92 -0.56 11.92
N ARG A 65 -4.91 -1.89 12.06
CA ARG A 65 -6.02 -2.65 12.67
C ARG A 65 -6.14 -2.43 14.18
N ASP A 66 -5.04 -2.10 14.84
CA ASP A 66 -4.95 -1.71 16.25
C ASP A 66 -5.35 -0.23 16.51
N ASN A 67 -5.91 0.45 15.50
CA ASN A 67 -6.26 1.86 15.49
C ASN A 67 -5.09 2.84 15.62
N THR A 68 -3.84 2.37 15.58
CA THR A 68 -2.66 3.25 15.49
C THR A 68 -2.49 3.80 14.08
N PHE A 69 -1.78 4.93 13.95
CA PHE A 69 -1.52 5.56 12.66
C PHE A 69 -0.08 5.32 12.22
N TYR A 70 0.07 4.84 10.98
CA TYR A 70 1.35 4.69 10.31
C TYR A 70 1.55 5.84 9.33
N TYR A 71 2.59 6.63 9.56
CA TYR A 71 2.96 7.77 8.72
C TYR A 71 4.19 7.41 7.90
N THR A 72 4.19 7.81 6.63
CA THR A 72 5.29 7.52 5.71
C THR A 72 5.73 8.78 4.98
N ALA A 73 7.04 8.88 4.73
CA ALA A 73 7.62 10.00 4.01
C ALA A 73 7.12 10.02 2.55
N GLY A 74 7.01 11.21 1.97
CA GLY A 74 6.63 11.37 0.56
C GLY A 74 7.70 10.99 -0.46
N LYS A 75 8.79 10.35 -0.01
CA LYS A 75 9.91 9.89 -0.83
C LYS A 75 9.88 8.37 -0.93
N GLU A 76 10.46 7.83 -1.99
CA GLU A 76 10.62 6.38 -2.12
C GLU A 76 11.46 5.84 -0.96
N ASN A 77 10.99 4.77 -0.34
CA ASN A 77 11.77 3.98 0.60
C ASN A 77 12.63 3.00 -0.21
N VAL A 78 13.48 3.54 -1.10
CA VAL A 78 14.48 2.70 -1.75
C VAL A 78 15.44 2.27 -0.65
N TRP A 79 15.46 0.98 -0.34
CA TRP A 79 16.66 0.35 0.21
C TRP A 79 17.73 0.44 -0.87
N THR A 80 18.26 1.65 -1.10
CA THR A 80 19.57 1.75 -1.67
C THR A 80 20.43 1.11 -0.60
N ALA A 81 20.86 -0.12 -0.89
CA ALA A 81 22.08 -0.66 -0.32
C ALA A 81 23.15 0.38 -0.62
N THR A 82 23.23 1.42 0.20
CA THR A 82 24.40 2.24 0.34
C THR A 82 25.39 1.30 1.00
N SER A 83 26.00 0.48 0.15
CA SER A 83 27.34 -0.02 0.36
C SER A 83 28.20 1.22 0.57
N LYS A 84 28.27 1.66 1.83
CA LYS A 84 29.32 2.54 2.31
C LYS A 84 30.59 1.72 2.14
N LYS A 85 31.30 2.03 1.05
CA LYS A 85 32.65 1.57 0.79
C LYS A 85 33.61 2.24 1.76
#